data_AF-A0AA43A1X5-F1
#
_entry.id   AF-A0AA43A1X5-F1
#
_cell.length_a   1.000
_cell.length_b   1.000
_cell.length_c   1.000
_cell.angle_alpha   90.00
_cell.angle_beta   90.00
_cell.angle_gamma   90.00
#
_symmetry.space_group_name_H-M   'P 1'
#
loop_
_entity.id
_entity.type
_entity.pdbx_description
1 polymer ?
#
loop_
_entity_poly.entity_id
_entity_poly.type
_entity_poly.pdbx_seq_one_letter_code
_entity_poly.pdbx_strand_id
1 'polypeptide(L)'
;MTQDKISAAVEQQINMLDPFLLTQKPLLNSLAEHLVATFHQGGRLFLVGSGPFGAIAGIIGQSFLHRQTLERPALPAISLTNDAGLATFLASDEQGSQLFSRQLRALATNQDTILVLAGTNLSQADREALNTAKQLGCRTILIASEQAEIAGSLPNTSLALPSDSLPRLLESTLFIGNLLCTLAEGELFGT
;
A
#
# COMPACT_ATOMS: atom_id res chain seq x y z
N MET A 1 -2.32 21.61 -29.05
CA MET A 1 -3.43 20.87 -28.40
C MET A 1 -2.97 19.60 -27.66
N THR A 2 -2.23 18.66 -28.28
CA THR A 2 -1.72 17.46 -27.58
C THR A 2 -0.48 17.74 -26.74
N GLN A 3 0.45 18.56 -27.23
CA GLN A 3 1.67 18.94 -26.51
C GLN A 3 1.38 19.77 -25.24
N ASP A 4 0.30 20.54 -25.28
CA ASP A 4 -0.18 21.32 -24.13
C ASP A 4 -0.76 20.42 -23.03
N LYS A 5 -1.46 19.33 -23.40
CA LYS A 5 -2.03 18.37 -22.45
C LYS A 5 -0.96 17.53 -21.75
N ILE A 6 0.10 17.14 -22.47
CA ILE A 6 1.23 16.42 -21.87
C ILE A 6 1.94 17.32 -20.86
N SER A 7 2.24 18.57 -21.23
CA SER A 7 2.89 19.53 -20.35
C SER A 7 2.06 19.78 -19.09
N ALA A 8 0.75 19.99 -19.23
CA ALA A 8 -0.16 20.15 -18.09
C ALA A 8 -0.18 18.93 -17.16
N ALA A 9 -0.16 17.70 -17.69
CA ALA A 9 -0.14 16.48 -16.87
C ALA A 9 1.19 16.34 -16.11
N VAL A 10 2.32 16.66 -16.75
CA VAL A 10 3.65 16.65 -16.12
C VAL A 10 3.73 17.70 -15.01
N GLU A 11 3.31 18.93 -15.28
CA GLU A 11 3.27 20.02 -14.29
C GLU A 11 2.38 19.65 -13.11
N GLN A 12 1.20 19.09 -13.37
CA GLN A 12 0.30 18.63 -12.30
C GLN A 12 0.98 17.57 -11.42
N GLN A 13 1.68 16.60 -12.01
CA GLN A 13 2.38 15.56 -11.24
C GLN A 13 3.51 16.13 -10.39
N ILE A 14 4.35 17.00 -10.97
CA ILE A 14 5.49 17.61 -10.27
C ILE A 14 4.97 18.48 -9.13
N ASN A 15 4.01 19.36 -9.41
CA ASN A 15 3.45 20.29 -8.42
C ASN A 15 2.72 19.56 -7.28
N MET A 16 2.24 18.34 -7.51
CA MET A 16 1.66 17.49 -6.47
C MET A 16 2.75 16.76 -5.69
N LEU A 17 3.59 15.97 -6.35
CA LEU A 17 4.49 15.03 -5.70
C LEU A 17 5.70 15.68 -5.04
N ASP A 18 6.33 16.66 -5.69
CA ASP A 18 7.58 17.24 -5.18
C ASP A 18 7.40 17.89 -3.80
N PRO A 19 6.51 18.89 -3.62
CA PRO A 19 6.33 19.50 -2.30
C PRO A 19 5.78 18.50 -1.26
N PHE A 20 4.91 17.57 -1.69
CA PHE A 20 4.35 16.56 -0.81
C PHE A 20 5.43 15.63 -0.26
N LEU A 21 6.23 15.01 -1.12
CA LEU A 21 7.26 14.06 -0.71
C LEU A 21 8.34 14.75 0.12
N LEU A 22 8.72 15.98 -0.23
CA LEU A 22 9.68 16.77 0.55
C LEU A 22 9.19 17.03 1.98
N THR A 23 7.89 17.31 2.13
CA THR A 23 7.25 17.53 3.44
C THR A 23 7.10 16.21 4.22
N GLN A 24 6.79 15.11 3.52
CA GLN A 24 6.55 13.80 4.13
C GLN A 24 7.83 12.98 4.35
N LYS A 25 9.03 13.50 4.05
CA LYS A 25 10.31 12.80 4.28
C LYS A 25 10.42 12.13 5.65
N PRO A 26 10.11 12.81 6.79
CA PRO A 26 10.24 12.17 8.11
C PRO A 26 9.28 10.99 8.27
N LEU A 27 8.06 11.11 7.74
CA LEU A 27 7.07 10.03 7.79
C LEU A 27 7.49 8.86 6.90
N LEU A 28 7.96 9.11 5.69
CA LEU A 28 8.43 8.08 4.77
C LEU A 28 9.62 7.30 5.34
N ASN A 29 10.57 8.00 5.98
CA ASN A 29 11.67 7.36 6.68
C ASN A 29 11.17 6.49 7.84
N SER A 30 10.27 7.03 8.68
CA SER A 30 9.69 6.26 9.80
C SER A 30 8.91 5.03 9.32
N LEU A 31 8.22 5.12 8.18
CA LEU A 31 7.55 3.97 7.56
C LEU A 31 8.55 2.94 7.06
N ALA A 32 9.64 3.35 6.42
CA ALA A 32 10.69 2.45 5.97
C ALA A 32 11.37 1.75 7.16
N GLU A 33 11.80 2.49 8.18
CA GLU A 33 12.35 1.96 9.44
C GLU A 33 11.39 0.95 10.10
N HIS A 34 10.09 1.26 10.09
CA HIS A 34 9.10 0.34 10.60
C HIS A 34 9.02 -0.96 9.79
N LEU A 35 9.03 -0.89 8.46
CA LEU A 35 9.04 -2.09 7.61
C LEU A 35 10.31 -2.93 7.83
N VAL A 36 11.46 -2.26 7.95
CA VAL A 36 12.74 -2.91 8.28
C VAL A 36 12.64 -3.66 9.62
N ALA A 37 12.08 -3.02 10.65
CA ALA A 37 11.84 -3.64 11.94
C ALA A 37 10.86 -4.83 11.85
N THR A 38 9.78 -4.71 11.07
CA THR A 38 8.84 -5.80 10.78
C THR A 38 9.58 -7.01 10.23
N PHE A 39 10.43 -6.82 9.21
CA PHE A 39 11.18 -7.92 8.61
C PHE A 39 12.21 -8.53 9.55
N HIS A 40 12.93 -7.72 10.33
CA HIS A 40 13.90 -8.22 11.32
C HIS A 40 13.25 -9.07 12.41
N GLN A 41 12.02 -8.77 12.78
CA GLN A 41 11.26 -9.52 13.78
C GLN A 41 10.62 -10.81 13.23
N GLY A 42 10.85 -11.12 11.95
CA GLY A 42 10.23 -12.27 11.26
C GLY A 42 8.80 -12.00 10.79
N GLY A 43 8.32 -10.77 10.91
CA GLY A 43 7.04 -10.32 10.38
C GLY A 43 7.08 -10.11 8.87
N ARG A 44 5.89 -9.98 8.29
CA ARG A 44 5.65 -9.85 6.85
C ARG A 44 4.88 -8.58 6.55
N LEU A 45 5.00 -8.11 5.32
CA LEU A 45 4.20 -7.02 4.79
C LEU A 45 3.05 -7.59 3.96
N PHE A 46 1.81 -7.41 4.39
CA PHE A 46 0.64 -7.73 3.57
C PHE A 46 0.13 -6.48 2.87
N LEU A 47 -0.05 -6.56 1.55
CA LEU A 47 -0.59 -5.47 0.75
C LEU A 47 -2.03 -5.79 0.33
N VAL A 48 -2.91 -4.82 0.49
CA VAL A 48 -4.31 -4.92 0.08
C VAL A 48 -4.74 -3.65 -0.62
N GLY A 49 -5.68 -3.78 -1.55
CA GLY A 49 -6.26 -2.65 -2.26
C GLY A 49 -7.29 -3.14 -3.26
N SER A 50 -8.37 -2.37 -3.40
CA SER A 50 -9.49 -2.73 -4.27
C SER A 50 -9.41 -2.04 -5.63
N GLY A 51 -9.94 -2.70 -6.67
CA GLY A 51 -9.94 -2.16 -8.03
C GLY A 51 -8.52 -1.93 -8.57
N PRO A 52 -8.20 -0.77 -9.17
CA PRO A 52 -6.88 -0.52 -9.74
C PRO A 52 -5.76 -0.50 -8.68
N PHE A 53 -6.08 -0.18 -7.42
CA PHE A 53 -5.11 -0.27 -6.32
C PHE A 53 -4.69 -1.72 -6.02
N GLY A 54 -5.51 -2.71 -6.41
CA GLY A 54 -5.13 -4.12 -6.30
C GLY A 54 -3.97 -4.50 -7.23
N ALA A 55 -3.94 -3.92 -8.43
CA ALA A 55 -2.80 -4.07 -9.34
C ALA A 55 -1.54 -3.40 -8.76
N ILE A 56 -1.69 -2.19 -8.19
CA ILE A 56 -0.59 -1.48 -7.55
C ILE A 56 -0.04 -2.25 -6.34
N ALA A 57 -0.91 -2.81 -5.49
CA ALA A 57 -0.51 -3.68 -4.38
C ALA A 57 0.28 -4.89 -4.86
N GLY A 58 -0.16 -5.52 -5.96
CA GLY A 58 0.54 -6.61 -6.63
C GLY A 58 1.95 -6.21 -7.10
N ILE A 59 2.08 -5.07 -7.78
CA ILE A 59 3.37 -4.56 -8.28
C ILE A 59 4.32 -4.26 -7.11
N ILE A 60 3.84 -3.56 -6.08
CA ILE A 60 4.67 -3.22 -4.91
C ILE A 60 5.12 -4.50 -4.20
N GLY A 61 4.22 -5.46 -3.97
CA GLY A 61 4.58 -6.75 -3.37
C GLY A 61 5.66 -7.49 -4.16
N GLN A 62 5.59 -7.47 -5.49
CA GLN A 62 6.62 -8.04 -6.36
C GLN A 62 7.96 -7.33 -6.25
N SER A 63 7.97 -5.98 -6.10
CA SER A 63 9.22 -5.22 -5.88
C SER A 63 9.95 -5.68 -4.61
N PHE A 64 9.22 -5.94 -3.51
CA PHE A 64 9.81 -6.47 -2.28
C PHE A 64 10.26 -7.93 -2.43
N LEU A 65 9.45 -8.79 -3.06
CA LEU A 65 9.79 -10.20 -3.23
C LEU A 65 10.98 -10.42 -4.17
N HIS A 66 11.12 -9.59 -5.21
CA HIS A 66 12.22 -9.69 -6.17
C HIS A 66 13.46 -8.96 -5.66
N ARG A 67 13.65 -7.72 -6.10
CA ARG A 67 14.70 -6.74 -5.77
C ARG A 67 14.50 -5.53 -6.67
N GLN A 68 14.94 -4.35 -6.22
CA GLN A 68 14.91 -3.16 -7.07
C GLN A 68 16.29 -2.81 -7.62
N THR A 69 17.27 -2.59 -6.75
CA THR A 69 18.56 -1.99 -7.14
C THR A 69 19.75 -2.80 -6.62
N LEU A 70 19.63 -3.37 -5.43
CA LEU A 70 20.65 -4.18 -4.78
C LEU A 70 20.37 -5.67 -5.00
N GLU A 71 21.44 -6.45 -5.19
CA GLU A 71 21.35 -7.92 -5.13
C GLU A 71 21.17 -8.35 -3.67
N ARG A 72 19.98 -8.87 -3.35
CA ARG A 72 19.58 -9.24 -1.99
C ARG A 72 18.60 -10.42 -1.97
N PRO A 73 18.40 -11.07 -0.82
CA PRO A 73 17.31 -12.03 -0.63
C PRO A 73 15.92 -11.39 -0.80
N ALA A 74 14.92 -12.23 -1.04
CA ALA A 74 13.53 -11.81 -1.09
C ALA A 74 13.05 -11.25 0.26
N LEU A 75 12.36 -10.12 0.25
CA LEU A 75 11.67 -9.60 1.45
C LEU A 75 10.25 -10.15 1.51
N PRO A 76 9.75 -10.53 2.70
CA PRO A 76 8.49 -11.24 2.82
C PRO A 76 7.29 -10.29 2.72
N ALA A 77 6.99 -9.87 1.49
CA ALA A 77 5.82 -9.05 1.16
C ALA A 77 4.82 -9.83 0.28
N ILE A 78 3.56 -9.82 0.66
CA ILE A 78 2.50 -10.62 0.04
C ILE A 78 1.32 -9.72 -0.31
N SER A 79 1.00 -9.60 -1.60
CA SER A 79 -0.25 -8.96 -2.03
C SER A 79 -1.42 -9.93 -1.97
N LEU A 80 -2.46 -9.61 -1.20
CA LEU A 80 -3.65 -10.45 -1.03
C LEU A 80 -4.69 -10.26 -2.15
N THR A 81 -4.32 -9.51 -3.19
CA THR A 81 -5.18 -9.12 -4.31
C THR A 81 -5.08 -10.08 -5.49
N ASN A 82 -4.10 -10.98 -5.49
CA ASN A 82 -3.71 -11.77 -6.66
C ASN A 82 -4.45 -13.11 -6.78
N ASP A 83 -5.26 -13.51 -5.79
CA ASP A 83 -6.05 -14.74 -5.85
C ASP A 83 -7.39 -14.50 -6.56
N ALA A 84 -7.35 -14.61 -7.89
CA ALA A 84 -8.55 -14.47 -8.72
C ALA A 84 -9.60 -15.56 -8.42
N GLY A 85 -9.19 -16.76 -8.03
CA GLY A 85 -10.10 -17.86 -7.72
C GLY A 85 -10.89 -17.58 -6.44
N LEU A 86 -10.21 -17.13 -5.39
CA LEU A 86 -10.87 -16.67 -4.16
C LEU A 86 -11.77 -15.46 -4.41
N ALA A 87 -11.32 -14.50 -5.21
CA ALA A 87 -12.10 -13.31 -5.52
C ALA A 87 -13.41 -13.65 -6.25
N THR A 88 -13.38 -14.55 -7.24
CA THR A 88 -14.60 -14.96 -7.96
C THR A 88 -15.52 -15.82 -7.11
N PHE A 89 -14.97 -16.70 -6.26
CA PHE A 89 -15.74 -17.51 -5.32
C PHE A 89 -16.47 -16.64 -4.29
N LEU A 90 -15.78 -15.66 -3.70
CA LEU A 90 -16.43 -14.73 -2.76
C LEU A 90 -17.44 -13.81 -3.44
N ALA A 91 -17.20 -13.45 -4.71
CA ALA A 91 -18.15 -12.68 -5.49
C ALA A 91 -19.44 -13.47 -5.76
N SER A 92 -19.37 -14.78 -6.03
CA SER A 92 -20.57 -15.62 -6.24
C SER A 92 -21.43 -15.76 -4.98
N ASP A 93 -20.80 -15.69 -3.80
CA ASP A 93 -21.47 -15.78 -2.51
C ASP A 93 -21.87 -14.41 -1.91
N GLU A 94 -21.75 -13.32 -2.68
CA GLU A 94 -21.97 -11.93 -2.22
C GLU A 94 -21.08 -11.53 -1.00
N GLN A 95 -19.95 -12.21 -0.84
CA GLN A 95 -19.01 -12.05 0.27
C GLN A 95 -17.71 -11.35 -0.14
N GLY A 96 -17.73 -10.56 -1.22
CA GLY A 96 -16.56 -9.84 -1.72
C GLY A 96 -15.89 -8.92 -0.68
N SER A 97 -16.65 -8.41 0.29
CA SER A 97 -16.13 -7.64 1.43
C SER A 97 -15.16 -8.43 2.32
N GLN A 98 -15.13 -9.75 2.22
CA GLN A 98 -14.30 -10.61 3.05
C GLN A 98 -13.00 -11.07 2.37
N LEU A 99 -12.74 -10.58 1.15
CA LEU A 99 -11.60 -11.00 0.33
C LEU A 99 -10.27 -10.92 1.09
N PHE A 100 -10.01 -9.78 1.73
CA PHE A 100 -8.77 -9.58 2.48
C PHE A 100 -8.86 -10.11 3.90
N SER A 101 -9.98 -9.86 4.60
CA SER A 101 -10.11 -10.25 6.01
C SER A 101 -10.00 -11.76 6.24
N ARG A 102 -10.51 -12.59 5.32
CA ARG A 102 -10.34 -14.06 5.40
C ARG A 102 -8.89 -14.48 5.30
N GLN A 103 -8.17 -13.94 4.33
CA GLN A 103 -6.76 -14.22 4.14
C GLN A 103 -5.92 -13.73 5.32
N LEU A 104 -6.21 -12.52 5.83
CA LEU A 104 -5.54 -11.97 7.01
C LEU A 104 -5.75 -12.82 8.26
N ARG A 105 -6.98 -13.28 8.54
CA ARG A 105 -7.21 -14.17 9.70
C ARG A 105 -6.47 -15.50 9.60
N ALA A 106 -6.27 -16.00 8.38
CA ALA A 106 -5.58 -17.27 8.15
C ALA A 106 -4.06 -17.12 8.19
N LEU A 107 -3.54 -15.99 7.70
CA LEU A 107 -2.12 -15.82 7.44
C LEU A 107 -1.43 -14.91 8.44
N ALA A 108 -2.04 -13.80 8.84
CA ALA A 108 -1.39 -12.71 9.55
C ALA A 108 -1.34 -12.91 11.09
N THR A 109 -0.34 -12.28 11.69
CA THR A 109 0.00 -12.29 13.12
C THR A 109 0.27 -10.86 13.58
N ASN A 110 0.38 -10.65 14.90
CA ASN A 110 0.69 -9.34 15.47
C ASN A 110 2.10 -8.80 15.12
N GLN A 111 2.96 -9.63 14.50
CA GLN A 111 4.26 -9.20 13.98
C GLN A 111 4.18 -8.65 12.55
N ASP A 112 3.05 -8.87 11.87
CA ASP A 112 2.87 -8.46 10.48
C ASP A 112 2.35 -7.01 10.37
N THR A 113 2.67 -6.40 9.24
CA THR A 113 2.23 -5.05 8.88
C THR A 113 1.30 -5.11 7.68
N ILE A 114 0.15 -4.43 7.76
CA ILE A 114 -0.85 -4.39 6.70
C ILE A 114 -0.82 -3.02 6.04
N LEU A 115 -0.50 -2.98 4.75
CA LEU A 115 -0.53 -1.79 3.92
C LEU A 115 -1.79 -1.80 3.05
N VAL A 116 -2.70 -0.88 3.35
CA VAL A 116 -3.95 -0.67 2.62
C VAL A 116 -3.76 0.47 1.62
N LEU A 117 -4.07 0.20 0.35
CA LEU A 117 -3.99 1.16 -0.74
C LEU A 117 -5.41 1.49 -1.21
N ALA A 118 -5.78 2.77 -1.18
CA ALA A 118 -7.11 3.23 -1.57
C ALA A 118 -7.07 4.57 -2.31
N GLY A 119 -8.21 4.91 -2.93
CA GLY A 119 -8.41 6.22 -3.54
C GLY A 119 -9.06 7.18 -2.54
N THR A 120 -10.02 7.97 -3.03
CA THR A 120 -10.92 8.79 -2.19
C THR A 120 -11.89 7.93 -1.38
N ASN A 121 -12.25 6.75 -1.89
CA ASN A 121 -13.16 5.84 -1.21
C ASN A 121 -12.47 4.52 -0.90
N LEU A 122 -12.58 4.07 0.35
CA LEU A 122 -12.20 2.72 0.76
C LEU A 122 -13.37 1.78 0.51
N SER A 123 -13.12 0.66 -0.17
CA SER A 123 -14.13 -0.38 -0.39
C SER A 123 -14.49 -1.04 0.95
N GLN A 124 -15.60 -1.79 0.96
CA GLN A 124 -15.95 -2.59 2.14
C GLN A 124 -14.86 -3.62 2.46
N ALA A 125 -14.20 -4.19 1.44
CA ALA A 125 -13.10 -5.13 1.64
C ALA A 125 -11.88 -4.46 2.29
N ASP A 126 -11.53 -3.24 1.87
CA ASP A 126 -10.42 -2.48 2.45
C ASP A 126 -10.69 -2.14 3.92
N ARG A 127 -11.93 -1.73 4.24
CA ARG A 127 -12.36 -1.43 5.62
C ARG A 127 -12.37 -2.68 6.51
N GLU A 128 -12.84 -3.80 5.99
CA GLU A 128 -12.79 -5.10 6.67
C GLU A 128 -11.34 -5.56 6.92
N ALA A 129 -10.42 -5.27 6.00
CA ALA A 129 -9.00 -5.52 6.20
C ALA A 129 -8.43 -4.71 7.38
N LEU A 130 -8.72 -3.41 7.45
CA LEU A 130 -8.33 -2.54 8.57
C LEU A 130 -8.89 -3.04 9.91
N ASN A 131 -10.18 -3.38 9.94
CA ASN A 131 -10.83 -3.92 11.14
C ASN A 131 -10.19 -5.23 11.60
N THR A 132 -9.94 -6.15 10.66
CA THR A 132 -9.33 -7.45 10.95
C THR A 132 -7.88 -7.31 11.42
N ALA A 133 -7.10 -6.44 10.77
CA ALA A 133 -5.73 -6.15 11.15
C ALA A 133 -5.65 -5.63 12.60
N LYS A 134 -6.55 -4.71 12.98
CA LYS A 134 -6.66 -4.21 14.35
C LYS A 134 -6.99 -5.32 15.35
N GLN A 135 -7.91 -6.23 15.01
CA GLN A 135 -8.27 -7.37 15.87
C GLN A 135 -7.12 -8.34 16.06
N LEU A 136 -6.30 -8.55 15.03
CA LEU A 136 -5.11 -9.41 15.08
C LEU A 136 -3.90 -8.74 15.75
N GLY A 137 -4.01 -7.45 16.11
CA GLY A 137 -2.91 -6.68 16.67
C GLY A 137 -1.83 -6.32 15.65
N CYS A 138 -2.11 -6.44 14.35
CA CYS A 138 -1.20 -6.03 13.29
C CYS A 138 -1.08 -4.50 13.24
N ARG A 139 0.09 -4.00 12.83
CA ARG A 139 0.23 -2.58 12.50
C ARG A 139 -0.39 -2.31 11.13
N THR A 140 -1.10 -1.19 11.01
CA THR A 140 -1.79 -0.79 9.77
C THR A 140 -1.25 0.53 9.23
N ILE A 141 -0.99 0.54 7.92
CA ILE A 141 -0.62 1.72 7.16
C ILE A 141 -1.68 1.91 6.08
N LEU A 142 -2.18 3.13 5.92
CA LEU A 142 -3.09 3.50 4.84
C LEU A 142 -2.41 4.52 3.92
N ILE A 143 -2.41 4.26 2.62
CA ILE A 143 -2.10 5.25 1.59
C ILE A 143 -3.39 5.53 0.82
N ALA A 144 -3.90 6.76 0.92
CA ALA A 144 -5.17 7.16 0.33
C ALA A 144 -5.17 8.66 0.02
N SER A 145 -6.22 9.14 -0.65
CA SER A 145 -6.43 10.60 -0.81
C SER A 145 -6.55 11.30 0.54
N GLU A 146 -6.14 12.57 0.64
CA GLU A 146 -6.42 13.42 1.80
C GLU A 146 -7.92 13.64 2.04
N GLN A 147 -8.75 13.47 1.00
CA GLN A 147 -10.20 13.53 1.08
C GLN A 147 -10.82 12.17 1.43
N ALA A 148 -10.00 11.15 1.75
CA ALA A 148 -10.53 9.81 1.96
C ALA A 148 -11.37 9.71 3.23
N GLU A 149 -12.62 9.25 3.06
CA GLU A 149 -13.53 9.00 4.18
C GLU A 149 -13.24 7.63 4.81
N ILE A 150 -12.46 7.65 5.89
CA ILE A 150 -12.19 6.48 6.71
C ILE A 150 -13.33 6.33 7.71
N ALA A 151 -14.16 5.28 7.54
CA ALA A 151 -15.12 4.87 8.57
C ALA A 151 -14.75 3.49 9.10
N GLY A 152 -14.93 3.30 10.41
CA GLY A 152 -14.56 2.07 11.12
C GLY A 152 -13.22 2.23 11.85
N SER A 153 -12.38 1.20 11.79
CA SER A 153 -11.08 1.22 12.46
C SER A 153 -10.11 2.18 11.76
N LEU A 154 -9.63 3.16 12.52
CA LEU A 154 -8.58 4.05 12.06
C LEU A 154 -7.25 3.28 11.92
N PRO A 155 -6.50 3.50 10.84
CA PRO A 155 -5.16 2.93 10.69
C PRO A 155 -4.18 3.53 11.71
N ASN A 156 -3.10 2.81 12.03
CA ASN A 156 -2.06 3.33 12.92
C ASN A 156 -1.29 4.49 12.28
N THR A 157 -1.16 4.47 10.96
CA THR A 157 -0.47 5.51 10.21
C THR A 157 -1.17 5.72 8.87
N SER A 158 -1.42 6.98 8.50
CA SER A 158 -2.00 7.36 7.21
C SER A 158 -1.06 8.28 6.46
N LEU A 159 -0.86 8.00 5.18
CA LEU A 159 -0.23 8.90 4.23
C LEU A 159 -1.31 9.45 3.30
N ALA A 160 -1.70 10.70 3.54
CA ALA A 160 -2.77 11.41 2.85
C ALA A 160 -2.24 12.10 1.59
N LEU A 161 -2.53 11.55 0.41
CA LEU A 161 -2.11 12.08 -0.88
C LEU A 161 -2.92 13.33 -1.26
N PRO A 162 -2.30 14.45 -1.67
CA PRO A 162 -2.97 15.72 -1.95
C PRO A 162 -3.59 15.72 -3.35
N SER A 163 -4.47 14.76 -3.62
CA SER A 163 -5.22 14.66 -4.87
C SER A 163 -6.46 13.81 -4.71
N ASP A 164 -7.48 14.11 -5.49
CA ASP A 164 -8.69 13.31 -5.72
C ASP A 164 -8.70 12.65 -7.11
N SER A 165 -7.70 12.96 -7.95
CA SER A 165 -7.57 12.42 -9.30
C SER A 165 -7.07 10.98 -9.25
N LEU A 166 -7.92 10.03 -9.64
CA LEU A 166 -7.58 8.61 -9.62
C LEU A 166 -6.25 8.26 -10.33
N PRO A 167 -5.93 8.78 -11.53
CA PRO A 167 -4.62 8.54 -12.15
C PRO A 167 -3.45 9.05 -11.29
N ARG A 168 -3.57 10.26 -10.73
CA ARG A 168 -2.53 10.85 -9.88
C ARG A 168 -2.34 10.05 -8.59
N LEU A 169 -3.44 9.58 -8.00
CA LEU A 169 -3.42 8.69 -6.84
C LEU A 169 -2.72 7.37 -7.16
N LEU A 170 -3.04 6.72 -8.28
CA LEU A 170 -2.39 5.45 -8.67
C LEU A 170 -0.89 5.62 -8.91
N GLU A 171 -0.50 6.67 -9.63
CA GLU A 171 0.91 6.96 -9.91
C GLU A 171 1.69 7.29 -8.64
N SER A 172 1.12 8.13 -7.77
CA SER A 172 1.72 8.52 -6.49
C SER A 172 1.86 7.32 -5.56
N THR A 173 0.82 6.49 -5.44
CA THR A 173 0.85 5.29 -4.61
C THR A 173 1.89 4.28 -5.10
N LEU A 174 1.99 4.07 -6.42
CA LEU A 174 3.03 3.21 -6.98
C LEU A 174 4.44 3.76 -6.72
N PHE A 175 4.63 5.07 -6.93
CA PHE A 175 5.90 5.74 -6.66
C PHE A 175 6.30 5.58 -5.19
N ILE A 176 5.39 5.86 -4.26
CA ILE A 176 5.63 5.75 -2.82
C ILE A 176 5.91 4.31 -2.40
N GLY A 177 5.13 3.35 -2.91
CA GLY A 177 5.38 1.93 -2.62
C GLY A 177 6.75 1.45 -3.09
N ASN A 178 7.17 1.89 -4.28
CA ASN A 178 8.52 1.63 -4.78
C ASN A 178 9.58 2.35 -3.94
N LEU A 179 9.36 3.60 -3.54
CA LEU A 179 10.27 4.34 -2.68
C LEU A 179 10.44 3.67 -1.31
N LEU A 180 9.36 3.18 -0.69
CA LEU A 180 9.43 2.43 0.55
C LEU A 180 10.25 1.14 0.39
N CYS A 181 10.13 0.46 -0.75
CA CYS A 181 10.98 -0.68 -1.08
C CYS A 181 12.46 -0.26 -1.19
N THR A 182 12.75 0.81 -1.93
CA THR A 182 14.12 1.34 -2.09
C THR A 182 14.74 1.70 -0.75
N LEU A 183 13.99 2.40 0.12
CA LEU A 183 14.47 2.82 1.44
C LEU A 183 14.71 1.61 2.35
N ALA A 184 13.76 0.67 2.42
CA ALA A 184 13.92 -0.55 3.22
C ALA A 184 15.07 -1.42 2.72
N GLU A 185 15.27 -1.52 1.40
CA GLU A 185 16.38 -2.22 0.77
C GLU A 185 17.73 -1.56 1.10
N GLY A 186 17.80 -0.23 1.05
CA GLY A 186 18.98 0.53 1.43
C GLY A 186 19.34 0.39 2.92
N GLU A 187 18.36 0.42 3.81
CA GLU A 187 18.59 0.23 5.25
C GLU A 187 19.03 -1.21 5.60
N LEU A 188 18.48 -2.22 4.93
CA LEU A 188 18.77 -3.63 5.22
C LEU A 188 20.08 -4.13 4.58
N PHE A 189 20.42 -3.61 3.40
CA PHE A 189 21.49 -4.16 2.55
C PHE A 189 22.41 -3.12 1.95
N GLY A 190 22.14 -1.82 2.16
CA GLY A 190 23.04 -0.75 1.76
C GLY A 190 24.32 -0.78 2.59
N THR A 191 25.44 -0.54 1.92
CA THR A 191 26.77 -0.42 2.53
C THR A 191 27.01 0.96 3.11
#